data_AF-A0A1B1KH12-F1
#
_entry.id   AF-A0A1B1KH12-F1
#
_cell.length_a   1.000
_cell.length_b   1.000
_cell.length_c   1.000
_cell.angle_alpha   90.00
_cell.angle_beta   90.00
_cell.angle_gamma   90.00
#
_symmetry.space_group_name_H-M   'P 1'
#
loop_
_entity.id
_entity.type
_entity.pdbx_description
1 polymer ?
#
loop_
_entity_poly.entity_id
_entity_poly.type
_entity_poly.pdbx_seq_one_letter_code
_entity_poly.pdbx_strand_id
1 'polypeptide(L)'
;MHTSLLKFNHFAVEADGAPSTVPDIFPAWHKHQRFGIVIQEPLGHVGASLLIQAATATFFDHLFQNTWADVPVPDEELPGPSFSGTYPEIYAFHVGRRHGTLSAADFWPGYKEILVEADPARVLQEINGRGITVLAVPEGEEKSREFIWPEHRTFLWRTESVFSYHASGRVVDPDISISSLDDEPETNVDGMLDPVARVEEFRAFNPERTRVEAEGMVLEGNALDDLKRFLADVDGRHYEVSDADRAKAVAARRAVRTDGRSVETYRRRDANYALRRLVP
;
A
#
# COMPACT_ATOMS: atom_id res chain seq x y z
N MET A 1 -10.89 -10.06 -3.90
CA MET A 1 -11.45 -8.76 -4.34
C MET A 1 -10.32 -7.91 -4.92
N HIS A 2 -10.59 -7.17 -5.99
CA HIS A 2 -9.67 -6.16 -6.51
C HIS A 2 -9.77 -4.84 -5.73
N THR A 3 -8.64 -4.23 -5.37
CA THR A 3 -8.53 -2.96 -4.63
C THR A 3 -9.23 -1.77 -5.29
N SER A 4 -9.43 -1.78 -6.62
CA SER A 4 -10.25 -0.76 -7.33
C SER A 4 -11.72 -0.73 -6.89
N LEU A 5 -12.20 -1.81 -6.27
CA LEU A 5 -13.55 -1.93 -5.72
C LEU A 5 -13.65 -1.35 -4.30
N LEU A 6 -12.53 -1.01 -3.65
CA LEU A 6 -12.55 -0.34 -2.35
C LEU A 6 -13.22 1.03 -2.47
N LYS A 7 -14.07 1.33 -1.48
CA LYS A 7 -14.80 2.59 -1.35
C LYS A 7 -14.69 3.10 0.08
N PHE A 8 -14.95 4.39 0.28
CA PHE A 8 -14.86 5.00 1.62
C PHE A 8 -15.80 4.35 2.64
N ASN A 9 -16.95 3.81 2.20
CA ASN A 9 -17.89 3.12 3.08
C ASN A 9 -17.43 1.72 3.55
N HIS A 10 -16.27 1.22 3.09
CA HIS A 10 -15.63 0.05 3.67
C HIS A 10 -14.83 0.40 4.95
N PHE A 11 -14.68 1.70 5.26
CA PHE A 11 -13.88 2.19 6.37
C PHE A 11 -14.71 3.09 7.30
N ALA A 12 -14.53 2.90 8.61
CA ALA A 12 -14.86 3.92 9.61
C ALA A 12 -13.58 4.59 10.08
N VAL A 13 -13.61 5.91 10.21
CA VAL A 13 -12.46 6.71 10.63
C VAL A 13 -12.84 7.51 11.88
N GLU A 14 -11.98 7.47 12.88
CA GLU A 14 -11.98 8.41 14.00
C GLU A 14 -10.68 9.20 13.93
N ALA A 15 -10.78 10.52 14.06
CA ALA A 15 -9.63 11.42 14.12
C ALA A 15 -9.80 12.38 15.28
N ASP A 16 -8.74 12.55 16.08
CA ASP A 16 -8.68 13.46 17.23
C ASP A 16 -9.85 13.24 18.23
N GLY A 17 -10.25 11.97 18.39
CA GLY A 17 -11.35 11.55 19.28
C GLY A 17 -12.75 11.85 18.74
N ALA A 18 -12.90 12.19 17.45
CA ALA A 18 -14.18 12.48 16.81
C ALA A 18 -14.40 11.63 15.54
N PRO A 19 -15.66 11.28 15.22
CA PRO A 19 -15.99 10.66 13.93
C PRO A 19 -15.50 11.50 12.76
N SER A 20 -14.88 10.85 11.78
CA SER A 20 -14.26 11.46 10.62
C SER A 20 -14.42 10.57 9.38
N THR A 21 -13.81 10.94 8.26
CA THR A 21 -13.87 10.20 7.00
C THR A 21 -12.48 10.02 6.39
N VAL A 22 -12.36 9.10 5.42
CA VAL A 22 -11.10 8.90 4.69
C VAL A 22 -10.61 10.20 4.02
N PRO A 23 -11.45 10.99 3.34
CA PRO A 23 -11.04 12.30 2.81
C PRO A 23 -10.51 13.29 3.85
N ASP A 24 -10.99 13.23 5.11
CA ASP A 24 -10.60 14.19 6.15
C ASP A 24 -9.21 13.93 6.74
N ILE A 25 -8.68 12.71 6.60
CA ILE A 25 -7.35 12.36 7.12
C ILE A 25 -6.23 12.60 6.11
N PHE A 26 -6.54 12.68 4.81
CA PHE A 26 -5.55 12.93 3.75
C PHE A 26 -5.63 14.37 3.22
N PRO A 27 -4.54 14.88 2.60
CA PRO A 27 -4.64 16.06 1.75
C PRO A 27 -5.64 15.86 0.61
N ALA A 28 -6.15 16.96 0.07
CA ALA A 28 -7.07 16.93 -1.06
C ALA A 28 -6.43 16.18 -2.24
N TRP A 29 -7.03 15.05 -2.62
CA TRP A 29 -6.39 14.14 -3.57
C TRP A 29 -6.53 14.61 -5.01
N HIS A 30 -5.44 14.47 -5.79
CA HIS A 30 -5.42 14.77 -7.21
C HIS A 30 -4.39 13.88 -7.93
N LYS A 31 -4.36 13.94 -9.28
CA LYS A 31 -3.47 13.13 -10.14
C LYS A 31 -1.95 13.21 -9.87
N HIS A 32 -1.50 14.10 -8.98
CA HIS A 32 -0.08 14.22 -8.61
C HIS A 32 0.19 13.83 -7.15
N GLN A 33 -0.85 13.45 -6.41
CA GLN A 33 -0.70 12.91 -5.06
C GLN A 33 -0.15 11.49 -5.14
N ARG A 34 0.83 11.20 -4.28
CA ARG A 34 1.58 9.95 -4.27
C ARG A 34 1.78 9.49 -2.84
N PHE A 35 1.33 8.27 -2.56
CA PHE A 35 1.51 7.65 -1.26
C PHE A 35 2.83 6.87 -1.22
N GLY A 36 3.59 7.01 -0.14
CA GLY A 36 4.78 6.22 0.13
C GLY A 36 4.68 5.52 1.47
N ILE A 37 5.21 4.30 1.57
CA ILE A 37 5.40 3.60 2.85
C ILE A 37 6.84 3.15 3.00
N VAL A 38 7.48 3.51 4.11
CA VAL A 38 8.81 3.00 4.49
C VAL A 38 8.64 1.70 5.26
N ILE A 39 9.38 0.64 4.92
CA ILE A 39 9.23 -0.68 5.54
C ILE A 39 10.59 -1.14 6.04
N GLN A 40 10.67 -1.45 7.34
CA GLN A 40 11.92 -1.73 8.05
C GLN A 40 11.99 -3.13 8.65
N GLU A 41 10.88 -3.86 8.66
CA GLU A 41 10.81 -5.23 9.18
C GLU A 41 9.84 -6.11 8.38
N PRO A 42 10.02 -7.46 8.41
CA PRO A 42 9.21 -8.40 7.64
C PRO A 42 7.72 -8.21 7.87
N LEU A 43 6.97 -8.03 6.79
CA LEU A 43 5.52 -7.78 6.79
C LEU A 43 5.09 -6.60 7.68
N GLY A 44 6.01 -5.69 8.04
CA GLY A 44 5.67 -4.56 8.90
C GLY A 44 4.58 -3.66 8.30
N HIS A 45 4.50 -3.59 6.97
CA HIS A 45 3.45 -2.86 6.25
C HIS A 45 2.02 -3.38 6.51
N VAL A 46 1.87 -4.63 6.98
CA VAL A 46 0.54 -5.18 7.35
C VAL A 46 -0.09 -4.36 8.48
N GLY A 47 0.71 -3.78 9.38
CA GLY A 47 0.22 -2.86 10.41
C GLY A 47 -0.25 -1.50 9.88
N ALA A 48 -0.06 -1.21 8.60
CA ALA A 48 -0.57 -0.02 7.92
C ALA A 48 -1.58 -0.36 6.82
N SER A 49 -2.15 -1.57 6.83
CA SER A 49 -2.92 -2.09 5.71
C SER A 49 -4.20 -1.29 5.42
N LEU A 50 -4.89 -0.79 6.44
CA LEU A 50 -6.08 0.04 6.28
C LEU A 50 -5.72 1.46 5.84
N LEU A 51 -4.60 2.02 6.27
CA LEU A 51 -4.12 3.32 5.78
C LEU A 51 -3.72 3.24 4.29
N ILE A 52 -3.02 2.18 3.91
CA ILE A 52 -2.67 1.89 2.51
C ILE A 52 -3.95 1.78 1.67
N GLN A 53 -4.91 0.96 2.10
CA GLN A 53 -6.15 0.74 1.37
C GLN A 53 -7.05 1.99 1.34
N ALA A 54 -7.04 2.80 2.40
CA ALA A 54 -7.72 4.10 2.41
C ALA A 54 -7.10 5.07 1.39
N ALA A 55 -5.76 5.14 1.30
CA ALA A 55 -5.08 5.93 0.27
C ALA A 55 -5.40 5.42 -1.15
N THR A 56 -5.44 4.10 -1.35
CA THR A 56 -5.84 3.48 -2.61
C THR A 56 -7.29 3.81 -2.98
N ALA A 57 -8.22 3.77 -2.02
CA ALA A 57 -9.60 4.18 -2.22
C ALA A 57 -9.70 5.65 -2.65
N THR A 58 -8.90 6.54 -2.05
CA THR A 58 -8.86 7.96 -2.43
C THR A 58 -8.35 8.16 -3.86
N PHE A 59 -7.33 7.41 -4.27
CA PHE A 59 -6.85 7.44 -5.66
C PHE A 59 -7.95 7.04 -6.64
N PHE A 60 -8.61 5.90 -6.39
CA PHE A 60 -9.63 5.39 -7.30
C PHE A 60 -10.88 6.28 -7.30
N ASP A 61 -11.31 6.80 -6.15
CA ASP A 61 -12.40 7.77 -6.10
C ASP A 61 -12.12 9.00 -6.98
N HIS A 62 -10.92 9.58 -6.89
CA HIS A 62 -10.51 10.68 -7.76
C HIS A 62 -10.45 10.27 -9.24
N LEU A 63 -9.85 9.11 -9.54
CA LEU A 63 -9.71 8.58 -10.90
C LEU A 63 -11.09 8.43 -11.57
N PHE A 64 -12.03 7.79 -10.87
CA PHE A 64 -13.38 7.54 -11.35
C PHE A 64 -14.21 8.81 -11.49
N GLN A 65 -14.03 9.80 -10.62
CA GLN A 65 -14.80 11.04 -10.66
C GLN A 65 -14.26 12.06 -11.68
N ASN A 66 -12.94 12.09 -11.94
CA ASN A 66 -12.33 13.27 -12.56
C ASN A 66 -11.44 13.00 -13.78
N THR A 67 -11.01 11.75 -14.04
CA THR A 67 -9.85 11.55 -14.95
C THR A 67 -10.15 10.71 -16.19
N TRP A 68 -11.25 9.94 -16.23
CA TRP A 68 -11.58 9.14 -17.42
C TRP A 68 -11.93 9.98 -18.65
N ALA A 69 -12.38 11.23 -18.47
CA ALA A 69 -12.71 12.10 -19.60
C ALA A 69 -11.47 12.51 -20.43
N ASP A 70 -10.27 12.49 -19.84
CA ASP A 70 -9.05 13.07 -20.42
C ASP A 70 -8.07 12.02 -20.99
N VAL A 71 -8.32 10.72 -20.76
CA VAL A 71 -7.45 9.63 -21.24
C VAL A 71 -8.19 8.85 -22.33
N PRO A 72 -7.80 8.98 -23.61
CA PRO A 72 -8.38 8.17 -24.67
C PRO A 72 -7.92 6.72 -24.49
N VAL A 73 -8.78 5.87 -23.93
CA VAL A 73 -8.58 4.43 -23.88
C VAL A 73 -9.35 3.82 -25.05
N PRO A 74 -8.71 3.08 -25.96
CA PRO A 74 -9.42 2.38 -27.03
C PRO A 74 -10.48 1.44 -26.45
N ASP A 75 -11.68 1.38 -27.05
CA ASP A 75 -12.80 0.53 -26.58
C ASP A 75 -12.41 -0.96 -26.45
N GLU A 76 -11.39 -1.39 -27.19
CA GLU A 76 -10.86 -2.76 -27.21
C GLU A 76 -10.01 -3.11 -25.96
N GLU A 77 -9.57 -2.12 -25.18
CA GLU A 77 -8.69 -2.30 -24.01
C GLU A 77 -9.43 -2.25 -22.65
N LEU A 78 -10.76 -2.06 -22.64
CA LEU A 78 -11.55 -1.97 -21.41
C LEU A 78 -12.29 -3.29 -21.13
N PRO A 79 -11.78 -4.19 -20.27
CA PRO A 79 -12.49 -5.40 -19.85
C PRO A 79 -13.66 -5.14 -18.88
N GLY A 80 -14.13 -3.89 -18.77
CA GLY A 80 -15.25 -3.45 -17.93
C GLY A 80 -14.89 -2.24 -17.05
N PRO A 81 -15.89 -1.58 -16.43
CA PRO A 81 -15.68 -0.35 -15.66
C PRO A 81 -14.84 -0.52 -14.38
N SER A 82 -14.60 -1.75 -13.92
CA SER A 82 -13.86 -2.06 -12.68
C SER A 82 -12.36 -2.33 -12.87
N PHE A 83 -11.91 -2.60 -14.10
CA PHE A 83 -10.52 -2.96 -14.40
C PHE A 83 -10.07 -2.27 -15.68
N SER A 84 -9.53 -1.06 -15.54
CA SER A 84 -9.11 -0.21 -16.65
C SER A 84 -7.58 -0.05 -16.72
N GLY A 85 -6.86 -1.07 -16.23
CA GLY A 85 -5.40 -1.17 -16.36
C GLY A 85 -4.58 -0.08 -15.64
N THR A 86 -5.21 0.76 -14.82
CA THR A 86 -4.56 1.87 -14.11
C THR A 86 -4.38 1.51 -12.63
N TYR A 87 -3.14 1.56 -12.17
CA TYR A 87 -2.78 1.29 -10.78
C TYR A 87 -2.50 2.60 -10.01
N PRO A 88 -2.82 2.66 -8.70
CA PRO A 88 -2.58 3.84 -7.89
C PRO A 88 -1.09 4.19 -7.80
N GLU A 89 -0.79 5.49 -7.71
CA GLU A 89 0.58 6.00 -7.53
C GLU A 89 1.03 5.86 -6.06
N ILE A 90 1.17 4.60 -5.63
CA ILE A 90 1.66 4.18 -4.31
C ILE A 90 3.01 3.48 -4.41
N TYR A 91 3.88 3.67 -3.42
CA TYR A 91 5.27 3.19 -3.46
C TYR A 91 5.73 2.62 -2.11
N ALA A 92 6.33 1.44 -2.12
CA ALA A 92 6.88 0.79 -0.93
C ALA A 92 8.41 0.87 -0.95
N PHE A 93 9.00 1.44 0.11
CA PHE A 93 10.44 1.57 0.30
C PHE A 93 10.91 0.53 1.32
N HIS A 94 11.36 -0.61 0.81
CA HIS A 94 11.92 -1.71 1.60
C HIS A 94 13.37 -1.38 1.99
N VAL A 95 13.61 -1.13 3.27
CA VAL A 95 14.91 -0.69 3.78
C VAL A 95 15.79 -1.89 4.13
N GLY A 96 16.99 -1.95 3.53
CA GLY A 96 18.04 -2.94 3.77
C GLY A 96 17.80 -4.31 3.12
N ARG A 97 16.55 -4.77 3.09
CA ARG A 97 16.11 -6.00 2.41
C ARG A 97 14.65 -5.88 2.01
N ARG A 98 14.16 -6.78 1.15
CA ARG A 98 12.72 -6.90 0.89
C ARG A 98 12.03 -7.55 2.09
N HIS A 99 10.88 -7.00 2.47
CA HIS A 99 10.13 -7.38 3.67
C HIS A 99 8.77 -8.01 3.35
N GLY A 100 8.67 -8.71 2.20
CA GLY A 100 7.42 -9.25 1.67
C GLY A 100 6.80 -8.35 0.61
N THR A 101 5.91 -8.91 -0.21
CA THR A 101 5.27 -8.18 -1.31
C THR A 101 3.96 -7.53 -0.85
N LEU A 102 3.68 -6.35 -1.42
CA LEU A 102 2.42 -5.63 -1.26
C LEU A 102 1.56 -5.71 -2.53
N SER A 103 1.84 -6.65 -3.42
CA SER A 103 1.19 -6.76 -4.73
C SER A 103 -0.34 -6.99 -4.60
N ALA A 104 -0.78 -7.66 -3.53
CA ALA A 104 -2.20 -7.81 -3.18
C ALA A 104 -2.91 -6.49 -2.76
N ALA A 105 -2.15 -5.42 -2.55
CA ALA A 105 -2.63 -4.08 -2.23
C ALA A 105 -2.31 -3.06 -3.35
N ASP A 106 -2.19 -3.53 -4.61
CA ASP A 106 -1.96 -2.70 -5.80
C ASP A 106 -0.60 -1.98 -5.89
N PHE A 107 0.41 -2.46 -5.16
CA PHE A 107 1.81 -2.07 -5.40
C PHE A 107 2.34 -2.78 -6.65
N TRP A 108 1.76 -2.43 -7.79
CA TRP A 108 2.04 -3.01 -9.09
C TRP A 108 2.10 -1.91 -10.16
N PRO A 109 3.01 -2.01 -11.15
CA PRO A 109 4.02 -3.05 -11.36
C PRO A 109 5.16 -3.07 -10.34
N GLY A 110 5.99 -4.13 -10.37
CA GLY A 110 7.05 -4.37 -9.36
C GLY A 110 8.05 -3.22 -9.14
N TYR A 111 8.16 -2.24 -10.05
CA TYR A 111 8.95 -1.02 -9.82
C TYR A 111 8.41 -0.12 -8.69
N LYS A 112 7.16 -0.34 -8.26
CA LYS A 112 6.53 0.34 -7.12
C LYS A 112 6.95 -0.25 -5.77
N GLU A 113 7.68 -1.37 -5.76
CA GLU A 113 8.32 -1.94 -4.57
C GLU A 113 9.84 -1.82 -4.66
N ILE A 114 10.36 -0.77 -4.04
CA ILE A 114 11.75 -0.34 -4.11
C ILE A 114 12.54 -0.98 -2.98
N LEU A 115 13.55 -1.76 -3.31
CA LEU A 115 14.60 -2.14 -2.36
C LEU A 115 15.62 -1.01 -2.27
N VAL A 116 15.82 -0.47 -1.08
CA VAL A 116 16.78 0.60 -0.80
C VAL A 116 17.80 0.12 0.23
N GLU A 117 19.05 0.55 0.08
CA GLU A 117 20.06 0.35 1.12
C GLU A 117 19.60 0.95 2.46
N ALA A 118 20.05 0.38 3.58
CA ALA A 118 19.79 0.90 4.93
C ALA A 118 20.60 2.17 5.24
N ASP A 119 20.58 3.14 4.32
CA ASP A 119 21.17 4.47 4.42
C ASP A 119 20.05 5.51 4.32
N PRO A 120 19.87 6.36 5.36
CA PRO A 120 18.81 7.38 5.36
C PRO A 120 18.89 8.33 4.16
N ALA A 121 20.08 8.68 3.67
CA ALA A 121 20.22 9.55 2.51
C ALA A 121 19.71 8.89 1.23
N ARG A 122 19.95 7.58 1.07
CA ARG A 122 19.44 6.78 -0.06
C ARG A 122 17.92 6.63 0.01
N VAL A 123 17.37 6.35 1.19
CA VAL A 123 15.91 6.30 1.38
C VAL A 123 15.27 7.64 1.03
N LEU A 124 15.83 8.75 1.52
CA LEU A 124 15.32 10.09 1.20
C LEU A 124 15.36 10.39 -0.31
N GLN A 125 16.45 10.00 -0.99
CA GLN A 125 16.57 10.18 -2.45
C GLN A 125 15.51 9.40 -3.22
N GLU A 126 15.19 8.16 -2.82
CA GLU A 126 14.16 7.35 -3.48
C GLU A 126 12.75 7.93 -3.25
N ILE A 127 12.49 8.44 -2.05
CA ILE A 127 11.24 9.16 -1.70
C ILE A 127 11.12 10.44 -2.55
N ASN A 128 12.17 11.26 -2.58
CA ASN A 128 12.18 12.50 -3.37
C ASN A 128 12.10 12.23 -4.88
N GLY A 129 12.79 11.19 -5.37
CA GLY A 129 12.79 10.81 -6.79
C GLY A 129 11.43 10.37 -7.30
N ARG A 130 10.57 9.82 -6.42
CA ARG A 130 9.18 9.44 -6.75
C ARG A 130 8.17 10.52 -6.46
N GLY A 131 8.58 11.65 -5.88
CA GLY A 131 7.67 12.76 -5.62
C GLY A 131 6.60 12.46 -4.57
N ILE A 132 6.93 11.65 -3.55
CA ILE A 132 5.98 11.31 -2.48
C ILE A 132 5.46 12.58 -1.79
N THR A 133 4.14 12.66 -1.61
CA THR A 133 3.45 13.77 -0.97
C THR A 133 2.81 13.34 0.35
N VAL A 134 2.41 12.06 0.46
CA VAL A 134 1.89 11.45 1.68
C VAL A 134 2.78 10.27 2.06
N LEU A 135 3.37 10.30 3.26
CA LEU A 135 4.35 9.28 3.68
C LEU A 135 3.92 8.57 4.98
N ALA A 136 3.85 7.25 4.95
CA ALA A 136 3.77 6.40 6.14
C ALA A 136 5.18 5.93 6.54
N VAL A 137 5.55 6.14 7.81
CA VAL A 137 6.83 5.70 8.38
C VAL A 137 6.59 4.86 9.64
N PRO A 138 7.38 3.80 9.88
CA PRO A 138 7.22 2.99 11.08
C PRO A 138 7.65 3.79 12.32
N GLU A 139 6.99 3.56 13.45
CA GLU A 139 7.47 4.00 14.75
C GLU A 139 8.77 3.28 15.08
N GLY A 140 9.68 3.98 15.77
CA GLY A 140 11.00 3.47 16.06
C GLY A 140 11.85 4.49 16.79
N GLU A 141 13.10 4.09 17.04
CA GLU A 141 14.10 4.95 17.70
C GLU A 141 14.33 6.23 16.88
N GLU A 142 14.37 7.36 17.59
CA GLU A 142 14.72 8.62 16.95
C GLU A 142 16.22 8.72 16.73
N LYS A 143 16.64 8.93 15.49
CA LYS A 143 18.06 9.12 15.17
C LYS A 143 18.27 10.45 14.48
N SER A 144 19.15 11.28 15.04
CA SER A 144 19.58 12.49 14.35
C SER A 144 20.37 12.10 13.10
N ARG A 145 19.97 12.66 11.95
CA ARG A 145 20.59 12.39 10.65
C ARG A 145 20.92 13.72 9.97
N GLU A 146 22.08 13.77 9.33
CA GLU A 146 22.43 14.87 8.43
C GLU A 146 22.09 14.47 7.00
N PHE A 147 21.33 15.31 6.33
CA PHE A 147 20.99 15.16 4.93
C PHE A 147 21.63 16.28 4.14
N ILE A 148 21.96 16.01 2.87
CA ILE A 148 22.39 17.09 1.98
C ILE A 148 21.26 18.11 1.86
N TRP A 149 21.63 19.39 1.92
CA TRP A 149 20.70 20.51 2.01
C TRP A 149 19.57 20.50 0.95
N PRO A 150 19.85 20.20 -0.36
CA PRO A 150 18.78 20.15 -1.36
C PRO A 150 17.76 19.05 -1.11
N GLU A 151 18.19 17.83 -0.79
CA GLU A 151 17.31 16.68 -0.53
C GLU A 151 16.40 16.93 0.67
N HIS A 152 16.98 17.49 1.74
CA HIS A 152 16.23 17.87 2.92
C HIS A 152 15.14 18.90 2.59
N ARG A 153 15.51 19.98 1.87
CA ARG A 153 14.55 21.03 1.50
C ARG A 153 13.46 20.53 0.56
N THR A 154 13.79 19.68 -0.42
CA THR A 154 12.81 19.11 -1.34
C THR A 154 11.79 18.27 -0.59
N PHE A 155 12.22 17.47 0.38
CA PHE A 155 11.34 16.66 1.19
C PHE A 155 10.38 17.51 2.03
N LEU A 156 10.91 18.53 2.73
CA LEU A 156 10.09 19.45 3.53
C LEU A 156 9.10 20.26 2.68
N TRP A 157 9.48 20.62 1.45
CA TRP A 157 8.62 21.40 0.55
C TRP A 157 7.49 20.57 -0.05
N ARG A 158 7.74 19.28 -0.34
CA ARG A 158 6.79 18.42 -1.06
C ARG A 158 5.88 17.61 -0.14
N THR A 159 6.37 17.18 1.01
CA THR A 159 5.62 16.28 1.89
C THR A 159 4.51 17.03 2.59
N GLU A 160 3.26 16.72 2.24
CA GLU A 160 2.06 17.37 2.76
C GLU A 160 1.53 16.68 4.03
N SER A 161 1.73 15.37 4.14
CA SER A 161 1.30 14.60 5.31
C SER A 161 2.24 13.46 5.62
N VAL A 162 2.49 13.25 6.91
CA VAL A 162 3.23 12.10 7.42
C VAL A 162 2.37 11.37 8.44
N PHE A 163 2.31 10.06 8.32
CA PHE A 163 1.69 9.17 9.30
C PHE A 163 2.77 8.29 9.92
N SER A 164 2.74 8.14 11.25
CA SER A 164 3.47 7.04 11.89
C SER A 164 2.54 5.84 12.09
N TYR A 165 3.07 4.66 11.84
CA TYR A 165 2.39 3.39 12.01
C TYR A 165 3.28 2.41 12.79
N HIS A 166 2.73 1.33 13.32
CA HIS A 166 3.52 0.26 13.92
C HIS A 166 3.15 -1.06 13.25
N ALA A 167 4.10 -1.99 13.13
CA ALA A 167 3.86 -3.27 12.46
C ALA A 167 2.78 -4.14 13.12
N SER A 168 2.53 -3.92 14.41
CA SER A 168 1.41 -4.55 15.10
C SER A 168 0.05 -3.96 14.76
N GLY A 169 -0.02 -2.90 13.95
CA GLY A 169 -1.22 -2.10 13.67
C GLY A 169 -1.68 -1.22 14.83
N ARG A 170 -0.85 -1.05 15.87
CA ARG A 170 -1.16 -0.24 17.06
C ARG A 170 -0.01 0.68 17.41
N VAL A 171 -0.23 1.98 17.33
CA VAL A 171 0.68 3.01 17.85
C VAL A 171 0.27 3.44 19.26
N VAL A 172 1.22 4.01 20.01
CA VAL A 172 0.97 4.58 21.35
C VAL A 172 0.44 6.01 21.22
N ASP A 173 -0.63 6.34 21.95
CA ASP A 173 -1.34 7.62 21.92
C ASP A 173 -1.79 8.02 20.51
N PRO A 174 -2.67 7.22 19.87
CA PRO A 174 -3.10 7.47 18.51
C PRO A 174 -3.99 8.72 18.41
N ASP A 175 -3.86 9.42 17.28
CA ASP A 175 -4.77 10.51 16.90
C ASP A 175 -5.67 10.12 15.72
N ILE A 176 -5.43 8.97 15.09
CA ILE A 176 -6.27 8.38 14.05
C ILE A 176 -6.52 6.90 14.35
N SER A 177 -7.76 6.47 14.15
CA SER A 177 -8.15 5.06 14.09
C SER A 177 -8.88 4.81 12.77
N ILE A 178 -8.51 3.74 12.07
CA ILE A 178 -9.23 3.26 10.89
C ILE A 178 -9.73 1.85 11.19
N SER A 179 -11.02 1.62 11.00
CA SER A 179 -11.67 0.32 11.19
C SER A 179 -12.26 -0.18 9.88
N SER A 180 -12.18 -1.49 9.61
CA SER A 180 -12.96 -2.09 8.52
C SER A 180 -14.44 -2.18 8.91
N LEU A 181 -15.33 -1.92 7.96
CA LEU A 181 -16.79 -2.05 8.14
C LEU A 181 -17.35 -3.37 7.58
N ASP A 182 -16.58 -4.01 6.71
CA ASP A 182 -16.86 -5.30 6.07
C ASP A 182 -15.56 -6.14 5.97
N ASP A 183 -15.66 -7.29 5.30
CA ASP A 183 -14.55 -8.24 5.14
C ASP A 183 -13.70 -7.92 3.90
N GLU A 184 -14.12 -6.97 3.07
CA GLU A 184 -13.50 -6.70 1.78
C GLU A 184 -12.04 -6.22 1.95
N PRO A 185 -11.71 -5.25 2.84
CA PRO A 185 -10.32 -4.89 3.09
C PRO A 185 -9.44 -6.04 3.58
N GLU A 186 -10.00 -7.02 4.31
CA GLU A 186 -9.22 -8.15 4.84
C GLU A 186 -8.71 -9.07 3.74
N THR A 187 -9.44 -9.23 2.63
CA THR A 187 -9.02 -10.08 1.52
C THR A 187 -7.65 -9.66 0.96
N ASN A 188 -7.39 -8.35 0.90
CA ASN A 188 -6.10 -7.81 0.46
C ASN A 188 -5.01 -8.05 1.50
N VAL A 189 -5.35 -7.98 2.79
CA VAL A 189 -4.40 -8.25 3.89
C VAL A 189 -4.02 -9.71 3.96
N ASP A 190 -4.98 -10.61 3.81
CA ASP A 190 -4.74 -12.05 3.73
C ASP A 190 -3.83 -12.35 2.53
N GLY A 191 -4.00 -11.63 1.40
CA GLY A 191 -3.09 -11.75 0.26
C GLY A 191 -1.68 -11.22 0.48
N MET A 192 -1.48 -10.21 1.34
CA MET A 192 -0.14 -9.77 1.77
C MET A 192 0.49 -10.79 2.74
N LEU A 193 -0.32 -11.40 3.60
CA LEU A 193 0.11 -12.42 4.57
C LEU A 193 0.38 -13.78 3.93
N ASP A 194 -0.29 -14.12 2.82
CA ASP A 194 -0.07 -15.35 2.05
C ASP A 194 -0.19 -15.07 0.54
N PRO A 195 0.88 -14.51 -0.07
CA PRO A 195 0.85 -14.14 -1.48
C PRO A 195 0.78 -15.36 -2.40
N VAL A 196 1.20 -16.55 -1.95
CA VAL A 196 1.07 -17.78 -2.75
C VAL A 196 -0.39 -18.18 -2.83
N ALA A 197 -1.07 -18.31 -1.67
CA ALA A 197 -2.49 -18.62 -1.64
C ALA A 197 -3.34 -17.60 -2.42
N ARG A 198 -2.98 -16.32 -2.35
CA ARG A 198 -3.68 -15.23 -3.06
C ARG A 198 -3.77 -15.46 -4.56
N VAL A 199 -2.73 -16.05 -5.16
CA VAL A 199 -2.60 -16.16 -6.61
C VAL A 199 -2.94 -17.54 -7.17
N GLU A 200 -3.30 -18.51 -6.32
CA GLU A 200 -3.57 -19.89 -6.74
C GLU A 200 -4.67 -19.98 -7.81
N GLU A 201 -5.78 -19.25 -7.64
CA GLU A 201 -6.86 -19.23 -8.63
C GLU A 201 -6.39 -18.69 -9.99
N PHE A 202 -5.49 -17.72 -9.99
CA PHE A 202 -4.92 -17.14 -11.21
C PHE A 202 -3.95 -18.08 -11.94
N ARG A 203 -3.61 -19.24 -11.35
CA ARG A 203 -2.83 -20.29 -12.01
C ARG A 203 -3.70 -21.27 -12.79
N ALA A 204 -5.02 -21.14 -12.76
CA ALA A 204 -5.97 -21.96 -13.50
C ALA A 204 -6.05 -21.57 -14.99
N PHE A 205 -4.93 -21.69 -15.71
CA PHE A 205 -4.89 -21.46 -17.15
C PHE A 205 -5.75 -22.49 -17.90
N ASN A 206 -6.40 -22.06 -18.97
CA ASN A 206 -6.94 -22.99 -19.97
C ASN A 206 -5.80 -23.85 -20.58
N PRO A 207 -6.10 -24.99 -21.24
CA PRO A 207 -5.07 -25.88 -21.78
C PRO A 207 -4.07 -25.19 -22.74
N GLU A 208 -4.52 -24.17 -23.47
CA GLU A 208 -3.70 -23.40 -24.41
C GLU A 208 -2.88 -22.29 -23.74
N ARG A 209 -3.12 -22.02 -22.44
CA ARG A 209 -2.50 -20.93 -21.66
C ARG A 209 -2.69 -19.54 -22.27
N THR A 210 -3.83 -19.35 -22.94
CA THR A 210 -4.29 -18.12 -23.59
C THR A 210 -5.38 -17.40 -22.81
N ARG A 211 -5.90 -18.01 -21.73
CA ARG A 211 -6.99 -17.49 -20.90
C ARG A 211 -6.86 -17.95 -19.45
N VAL A 212 -7.22 -17.08 -18.51
CA VAL A 212 -7.46 -17.40 -17.09
C VAL A 212 -8.81 -16.82 -16.69
N GLU A 213 -9.60 -17.59 -15.94
CA GLU A 213 -10.82 -17.10 -15.29
C GLU A 213 -10.62 -17.15 -13.78
N ALA A 214 -10.58 -15.98 -13.13
CA ALA A 214 -10.32 -15.86 -11.70
C ALA A 214 -11.00 -14.61 -11.16
N GLU A 215 -11.54 -14.68 -9.94
CA GLU A 215 -12.24 -13.56 -9.28
C GLU A 215 -13.34 -12.90 -10.13
N GLY A 216 -14.04 -13.67 -10.97
CA GLY A 216 -15.07 -13.15 -11.88
C GLY A 216 -14.52 -12.35 -13.08
N MET A 217 -13.19 -12.34 -13.28
CA MET A 217 -12.52 -11.74 -14.42
C MET A 217 -12.16 -12.80 -15.46
N VAL A 218 -12.19 -12.40 -16.72
CA VAL A 218 -11.63 -13.15 -17.84
C VAL A 218 -10.37 -12.43 -18.30
N LEU A 219 -9.22 -13.07 -18.14
CA LEU A 219 -7.91 -12.49 -18.46
C LEU A 219 -7.34 -13.13 -19.72
N GLU A 220 -7.24 -12.33 -20.78
CA GLU A 220 -6.71 -12.70 -22.10
C GLU A 220 -5.80 -11.57 -22.63
N GLY A 221 -5.04 -11.83 -23.71
CA GLY A 221 -4.19 -10.82 -24.36
C GLY A 221 -3.24 -10.10 -23.40
N ASN A 222 -3.25 -8.76 -23.42
CA ASN A 222 -2.38 -7.92 -22.59
C ASN A 222 -2.60 -8.12 -21.09
N ALA A 223 -3.85 -8.31 -20.65
CA ALA A 223 -4.16 -8.53 -19.23
C ALA A 223 -3.61 -9.87 -18.74
N LEU A 224 -3.62 -10.89 -19.59
CA LEU A 224 -2.98 -12.17 -19.29
C LEU A 224 -1.45 -12.07 -19.23
N ASP A 225 -0.85 -11.27 -20.10
CA ASP A 225 0.60 -11.04 -20.07
C ASP A 225 1.04 -10.25 -18.84
N ASP A 226 0.22 -9.30 -18.38
CA ASP A 226 0.43 -8.63 -17.09
C ASP A 226 0.26 -9.62 -15.92
N LEU A 227 -0.78 -10.47 -15.95
CA LEU A 227 -0.95 -11.52 -14.95
C LEU A 227 0.27 -12.45 -14.87
N LYS A 228 0.83 -12.88 -16.02
CA LYS A 228 2.04 -13.73 -16.03
C LYS A 228 3.22 -13.04 -15.36
N ARG A 229 3.39 -11.73 -15.55
CA ARG A 229 4.42 -10.94 -14.85
C ARG A 229 4.14 -10.88 -13.35
N PHE A 230 2.89 -10.67 -12.97
CA PHE A 230 2.47 -10.64 -11.57
C PHE A 230 2.73 -11.98 -10.86
N LEU A 231 2.36 -13.10 -11.48
CA LEU A 231 2.67 -14.44 -10.97
C LEU A 231 4.18 -14.67 -10.83
N ALA A 232 4.97 -14.23 -11.81
CA ALA A 232 6.42 -14.33 -11.75
C ALA A 232 7.05 -13.48 -10.62
N ASP A 233 6.49 -12.29 -10.35
CA ASP A 233 6.92 -11.46 -9.22
C ASP A 233 6.63 -12.15 -7.88
N VAL A 234 5.42 -12.69 -7.71
CA VAL A 234 5.04 -13.45 -6.50
C VAL A 234 5.93 -14.68 -6.31
N ASP A 235 6.15 -15.46 -7.38
CA ASP A 235 7.02 -16.64 -7.36
C ASP A 235 8.46 -16.28 -6.99
N GLY A 236 8.96 -15.14 -7.47
CA GLY A 236 10.30 -14.64 -7.18
C GLY A 236 10.48 -14.05 -5.77
N ARG A 237 9.40 -13.89 -4.99
CA ARG A 237 9.42 -13.10 -3.75
C ARG A 237 8.77 -13.75 -2.54
N HIS A 238 8.01 -14.83 -2.72
CA HIS A 238 7.31 -15.49 -1.62
C HIS A 238 8.23 -15.94 -0.46
N TYR A 239 9.51 -16.20 -0.75
CA TYR A 239 10.53 -16.64 0.21
C TYR A 239 11.24 -15.49 0.96
N GLU A 240 10.91 -14.23 0.68
CA GLU A 240 11.54 -13.05 1.34
C GLU A 240 11.28 -13.00 2.85
N VAL A 241 10.19 -13.62 3.29
CA VAL A 241 9.73 -13.62 4.68
C VAL A 241 9.74 -15.05 5.21
N SER A 242 10.39 -15.25 6.35
CA SER A 242 10.42 -16.55 7.03
C SER A 242 9.04 -16.94 7.56
N ASP A 243 8.77 -18.24 7.70
CA ASP A 243 7.52 -18.73 8.30
C ASP A 243 7.32 -18.20 9.73
N ALA A 244 8.41 -18.04 10.48
CA ALA A 244 8.36 -17.49 11.83
C ALA A 244 7.93 -16.03 11.84
N ASP A 245 8.44 -15.21 10.92
CA ASP A 245 8.03 -13.80 10.82
C ASP A 245 6.62 -13.66 10.26
N ARG A 246 6.22 -14.54 9.32
CA ARG A 246 4.84 -14.62 8.83
C ARG A 246 3.87 -14.98 9.97
N ALA A 247 4.21 -15.96 10.80
CA ALA A 247 3.41 -16.32 11.96
C ALA A 247 3.26 -15.17 12.96
N LYS A 248 4.31 -14.37 13.18
CA LYS A 248 4.22 -13.14 14.00
C LYS A 248 3.27 -12.12 13.38
N ALA A 249 3.38 -11.85 12.08
CA ALA A 249 2.51 -10.90 11.39
C ALA A 249 1.03 -11.36 11.40
N VAL A 250 0.77 -12.65 11.22
CA VAL A 250 -0.58 -13.24 11.36
C VAL A 250 -1.11 -13.08 12.78
N ALA A 251 -0.28 -13.34 13.80
CA ALA A 251 -0.68 -13.16 15.20
C ALA A 251 -1.00 -11.68 15.51
N ALA A 252 -0.18 -10.75 15.02
CA ALA A 252 -0.42 -9.32 15.13
C ALA A 252 -1.71 -8.90 14.42
N ARG A 253 -1.96 -9.41 13.20
CA ARG A 253 -3.21 -9.14 12.47
C ARG A 253 -4.44 -9.63 13.22
N ARG A 254 -4.36 -10.79 13.85
CA ARG A 254 -5.46 -11.29 14.71
C ARG A 254 -5.68 -10.40 15.93
N ALA A 255 -4.62 -9.86 16.52
CA ALA A 255 -4.71 -9.02 17.72
C ALA A 255 -5.32 -7.64 17.46
N VAL A 256 -5.31 -7.15 16.21
CA VAL A 256 -5.97 -5.88 15.86
C VAL A 256 -7.45 -6.03 15.55
N ARG A 257 -7.98 -7.26 15.48
CA ARG A 257 -9.39 -7.51 15.24
C ARG A 257 -10.20 -7.41 16.53
N THR A 258 -11.26 -6.62 16.49
CA THR A 258 -12.28 -6.50 17.53
C THR A 258 -13.63 -6.85 16.90
N ASP A 259 -14.35 -7.81 17.47
CA ASP A 259 -15.66 -8.27 16.94
C ASP A 259 -15.64 -8.66 15.45
N GLY A 260 -14.52 -9.24 15.00
CA GLY A 260 -14.31 -9.66 13.61
C GLY A 260 -13.88 -8.54 12.65
N ARG A 261 -13.83 -7.28 13.11
CA ARG A 261 -13.37 -6.13 12.32
C ARG A 261 -11.95 -5.73 12.69
N SER A 262 -11.12 -5.44 11.71
CA SER A 262 -9.77 -4.94 11.98
C SER A 262 -9.84 -3.47 12.34
N VAL A 263 -9.09 -3.08 13.37
CA VAL A 263 -8.91 -1.68 13.77
C VAL A 263 -7.43 -1.41 13.85
N GLU A 264 -6.94 -0.46 13.06
CA GLU A 264 -5.55 -0.02 13.10
C GLU A 264 -5.48 1.43 13.57
N THR A 265 -4.40 1.77 14.28
CA THR A 265 -4.22 3.12 14.81
C THR A 265 -2.93 3.76 14.34
N TYR A 266 -2.98 5.08 14.17
CA TYR A 266 -1.95 5.88 13.53
C TYR A 266 -1.77 7.21 14.25
N ARG A 267 -0.68 7.91 13.91
CA ARG A 267 -0.48 9.30 14.33
C ARG A 267 -0.12 10.19 13.18
N ARG A 268 -0.69 11.40 13.12
CA ARG A 268 -0.21 12.47 12.25
C ARG A 268 1.10 13.02 12.79
N ARG A 269 2.07 13.18 11.90
CA ARG A 269 3.42 13.64 12.23
C ARG A 269 3.85 14.74 11.27
N ASP A 270 4.89 15.45 11.66
CA ASP A 270 5.55 16.38 10.77
C ASP A 270 6.62 15.69 9.92
N ALA A 271 7.13 16.39 8.90
CA ALA A 271 8.20 15.88 8.05
C ALA A 271 9.50 15.60 8.83
N ASN A 272 9.79 16.35 9.90
CA ASN A 272 11.01 16.12 10.70
C ASN A 272 10.96 14.78 11.44
N TYR A 273 9.77 14.36 11.89
CA TYR A 273 9.57 13.05 12.50
C TYR A 273 10.00 11.92 11.55
N ALA A 274 9.58 11.99 10.28
CA ALA A 274 9.94 11.00 9.26
C ALA A 274 11.45 10.96 9.02
N LEU A 275 12.09 12.13 8.85
CA LEU A 275 13.52 12.24 8.58
C LEU A 275 14.41 11.56 9.64
N ARG A 276 13.93 11.47 10.88
CA ARG A 276 14.66 10.84 12.00
C ARG A 276 14.41 9.33 12.12
N ARG A 277 13.57 8.75 11.25
CA ARG A 277 13.07 7.36 11.31
C ARG A 277 13.05 6.65 9.95
N LEU A 278 13.77 7.15 8.94
CA LEU A 278 13.81 6.52 7.60
C LEU A 278 14.53 5.16 7.58
N VAL A 279 15.36 4.88 8.57
CA VAL A 279 16.05 3.58 8.74
C VAL A 279 15.97 3.15 10.22
N PRO A 280 16.14 1.85 10.52
CA PRO A 280 16.09 1.32 11.89
C PRO A 280 17.06 2.00 12.88
#